data_AF-A0A1W9L3C4-F1
#
_entry.id   AF-A0A1W9L3C4-F1
#
_cell.length_a   1.000
_cell.length_b   1.000
_cell.length_c   1.000
_cell.angle_alpha   90.00
_cell.angle_beta   90.00
_cell.angle_gamma   90.00
#
_symmetry.space_group_name_H-M   'P 1'
#
loop_
_entity.id
_entity.type
_entity.pdbx_description
1 polymer ?
#
loop_
_entity_poly.entity_id
_entity_poly.type
_entity_poly.pdbx_seq_one_letter_code
_entity_poly.pdbx_strand_id
1 'polypeptide(L)'
;MYIFLDIDGVLVKEDDPESDGLPIDLEEDFVKFDPVCLGKFEAVIRQSETCKIVISSSWREIFSLKTIKNLFSPDVAEKVVGMTPMATRPVKYYRYYEITSYLESNKLSQEDWVAIDDIPEHFPKDTPLVITNPYIGFDSKAAENLKNHLTPHHHPPAADETPSFNLAMTEDLVMVITAEGQIFVRPDKKTAERVVEDGEVIENEMIFTLKSGKIYKLFFNDNDLEIK
;
A
#
# COMPACT_ATOMS: atom_id res chain seq x y z
N MET A 1 -11.26 -17.03 4.77
CA MET A 1 -10.94 -15.60 4.60
C MET A 1 -9.61 -15.24 5.28
N TYR A 2 -8.77 -14.49 4.56
CA TYR A 2 -7.47 -13.99 5.02
C TYR A 2 -7.51 -12.46 5.20
N ILE A 3 -6.85 -11.98 6.25
CA ILE A 3 -6.63 -10.55 6.51
C ILE A 3 -5.14 -10.30 6.33
N PHE A 4 -4.79 -9.40 5.41
CA PHE A 4 -3.43 -8.94 5.21
C PHE A 4 -3.26 -7.61 5.95
N LEU A 5 -2.42 -7.62 6.98
CA LEU A 5 -2.34 -6.55 7.97
C LEU A 5 -1.02 -5.80 7.85
N ASP A 6 -1.09 -4.51 7.51
CA ASP A 6 0.00 -3.58 7.81
C ASP A 6 0.01 -3.21 9.31
N ILE A 7 1.13 -2.67 9.79
CA ILE A 7 1.35 -2.32 11.20
C ILE A 7 1.51 -0.80 11.36
N ASP A 8 2.48 -0.19 10.69
CA ASP A 8 2.64 1.27 10.70
C ASP A 8 1.44 1.92 10.02
N GLY A 9 0.98 3.05 10.58
CA GLY A 9 -0.27 3.70 10.19
C GLY A 9 -1.56 2.95 10.55
N VAL A 10 -1.49 1.69 11.00
CA VAL A 10 -2.66 0.84 11.35
C VAL A 10 -2.72 0.55 12.85
N LEU A 11 -1.79 -0.26 13.36
CA LEU A 11 -1.69 -0.62 14.78
C LEU A 11 -0.63 0.19 15.51
N VAL A 12 0.26 0.84 14.78
CA VAL A 12 1.20 1.86 15.28
C VAL A 12 0.88 3.13 14.53
N LYS A 13 0.53 4.19 15.25
CA LYS A 13 0.25 5.47 14.63
C LYS A 13 1.56 6.12 14.21
N GLU A 14 1.52 6.89 13.14
CA GLU A 14 2.59 7.86 12.91
C GLU A 14 2.57 8.91 14.04
N ASP A 15 3.75 9.31 14.48
CA ASP A 15 3.88 10.38 15.47
C ASP A 15 3.21 11.66 14.95
N ASP A 16 2.58 12.39 15.86
CA ASP A 16 2.08 13.72 15.54
C ASP A 16 3.28 14.56 15.11
N PRO A 17 3.23 15.28 13.97
CA PRO A 17 4.28 16.21 13.56
C PRO A 17 4.69 17.20 14.68
N GLU A 18 3.81 17.49 15.63
CA GLU A 18 4.11 18.31 16.81
C GLU A 18 5.04 17.63 17.85
N SER A 19 5.31 16.33 17.69
CA SER A 19 6.17 15.50 18.55
C SER A 19 7.62 15.47 18.07
N ASP A 20 7.92 16.12 16.95
CA ASP A 20 9.25 16.18 16.35
C ASP A 20 10.28 16.76 17.34
N GLY A 21 11.34 15.99 17.63
CA GLY A 21 12.41 16.36 18.55
C GLY A 21 12.23 15.95 20.02
N LEU A 22 11.21 15.16 20.38
CA LEU A 22 11.13 14.55 21.71
C LEU A 22 12.11 13.37 21.86
N PRO A 23 12.65 13.12 23.06
CA PRO A 23 13.52 11.96 23.30
C PRO A 23 12.73 10.66 23.12
N ILE A 24 13.21 9.78 22.23
CA ILE A 24 12.67 8.43 22.03
C ILE A 24 13.27 7.51 23.10
N ASP A 25 12.43 6.84 23.89
CA ASP A 25 12.87 5.76 24.77
C ASP A 25 12.97 4.48 23.93
N LEU A 26 14.20 4.13 23.53
CA LEU A 26 14.45 2.99 22.66
C LEU A 26 14.11 1.62 23.30
N GLU A 27 13.87 1.54 24.61
CA GLU A 27 13.43 0.30 25.26
C GLU A 27 11.90 0.25 25.41
N GLU A 28 11.24 1.38 25.64
CA GLU A 28 9.77 1.45 25.79
C GLU A 28 9.00 1.70 24.48
N ASP A 29 9.62 2.30 23.45
CA ASP A 29 8.93 2.75 22.23
C ASP A 29 9.14 1.84 21.03
N PHE A 30 10.14 0.97 21.05
CA PHE A 30 10.64 0.36 19.81
C PHE A 30 9.73 -0.74 19.22
N VAL A 31 8.83 -1.34 20.00
CA VAL A 31 7.97 -2.44 19.52
C VAL A 31 6.66 -2.56 20.34
N LYS A 32 5.76 -1.58 20.26
CA LYS A 32 4.43 -1.69 20.87
C LYS A 32 3.33 -1.27 19.90
N PHE A 33 2.21 -1.97 19.93
CA PHE A 33 0.99 -1.51 19.27
C PHE A 33 0.32 -0.45 20.14
N ASP A 34 -0.33 0.51 19.48
CA ASP A 34 -1.24 1.42 20.15
C ASP A 34 -2.39 0.61 20.79
N PRO A 35 -2.59 0.70 22.11
CA PRO A 35 -3.54 -0.16 22.82
C PRO A 35 -4.99 0.10 22.40
N VAL A 36 -5.33 1.29 21.91
CA VAL A 36 -6.68 1.62 21.43
C VAL A 36 -6.92 0.99 20.06
N CYS A 37 -5.95 1.11 19.14
CA CYS A 37 -6.01 0.45 17.83
C CYS A 37 -6.08 -1.07 17.98
N LEU A 38 -5.19 -1.64 18.79
CA LEU A 38 -5.16 -3.07 19.07
C LEU A 38 -6.48 -3.57 19.66
N GLY A 39 -7.01 -2.90 20.69
CA GLY A 39 -8.26 -3.29 21.33
C GLY A 39 -9.45 -3.33 20.36
N LYS A 40 -9.54 -2.34 19.46
CA LYS A 40 -10.58 -2.30 18.41
C LYS A 40 -10.38 -3.40 17.38
N PHE A 41 -9.16 -3.58 16.88
CA PHE A 41 -8.83 -4.61 15.91
C PHE A 41 -9.17 -6.00 16.46
N GLU A 42 -8.65 -6.37 17.63
CA GLU A 42 -8.88 -7.68 18.21
C GLU A 42 -10.36 -7.93 18.53
N ALA A 43 -11.11 -6.89 18.93
CA ALA A 43 -12.55 -7.01 19.14
C ALA A 43 -13.30 -7.40 17.84
N VAL A 44 -12.84 -6.94 16.67
CA VAL A 44 -13.38 -7.37 15.37
C VAL A 44 -12.94 -8.80 15.04
N ILE A 45 -11.66 -9.11 15.22
CA ILE A 45 -11.13 -10.45 14.92
C ILE A 45 -11.84 -11.54 15.73
N ARG A 46 -12.15 -11.28 17.00
CA ARG A 46 -12.88 -12.23 17.87
C ARG A 46 -14.31 -12.53 17.40
N GLN A 47 -14.89 -11.71 16.52
CA GLN A 47 -16.21 -11.97 15.92
C GLN A 47 -16.16 -12.98 14.77
N SER A 48 -14.96 -13.33 14.28
CA SER A 48 -14.78 -14.32 13.22
C SER A 48 -13.95 -15.49 13.73
N GLU A 49 -14.56 -16.68 13.82
CA GLU A 49 -13.87 -17.88 14.26
C GLU A 49 -12.82 -18.37 13.24
N THR A 50 -13.04 -18.11 11.95
CA THR A 50 -12.29 -18.75 10.86
C THR A 50 -11.30 -17.84 10.13
N CYS A 51 -11.24 -16.54 10.46
CA CYS A 51 -10.28 -15.65 9.82
C CYS A 51 -8.83 -16.00 10.20
N LYS A 52 -7.94 -15.79 9.23
CA LYS A 52 -6.48 -15.92 9.40
C LYS A 52 -5.82 -14.58 9.08
N ILE A 53 -4.80 -14.21 9.82
CA ILE A 53 -4.06 -12.96 9.68
C ILE A 53 -2.68 -13.26 9.11
N VAL A 54 -2.28 -12.52 8.09
CA VAL A 54 -0.95 -12.55 7.50
C VAL A 54 -0.37 -11.15 7.60
N ILE A 55 0.83 -11.02 8.16
CA ILE A 55 1.48 -9.72 8.29
C ILE A 55 2.00 -9.29 6.91
N SER A 56 1.54 -8.15 6.44
CA SER A 56 1.97 -7.51 5.20
C SER A 56 2.49 -6.12 5.55
N SER A 57 3.60 -6.06 6.29
CA SER A 57 4.20 -4.81 6.79
C SER A 57 5.72 -4.85 6.65
N SER A 58 6.37 -3.69 6.49
CA SER A 58 7.85 -3.54 6.51
C SER A 58 8.47 -4.07 7.80
N TRP A 59 7.72 -4.18 8.89
CA TRP A 59 8.14 -4.79 10.15
C TRP A 59 8.72 -6.20 9.98
N ARG A 60 8.29 -6.95 8.97
CA ARG A 60 8.81 -8.30 8.67
C ARG A 60 10.28 -8.32 8.24
N GLU A 61 10.83 -7.18 7.86
CA GLU A 61 12.23 -7.03 7.47
C GLU A 61 13.16 -7.03 8.69
N ILE A 62 12.63 -6.63 9.85
CA ILE A 62 13.39 -6.43 11.10
C ILE A 62 12.98 -7.46 12.16
N PHE A 63 11.69 -7.80 12.22
CA PHE A 63 11.11 -8.64 13.27
C PHE A 63 10.67 -10.00 12.74
N SER A 64 10.96 -11.04 13.53
CA SER A 64 10.45 -12.38 13.25
C SER A 64 8.93 -12.44 13.43
N LEU A 65 8.26 -13.37 12.72
CA LEU A 65 6.84 -13.65 12.95
C LEU A 65 6.51 -13.93 14.42
N LYS A 66 7.40 -14.65 15.13
CA LYS A 66 7.22 -14.92 16.57
C LYS A 66 7.22 -13.63 17.40
N THR A 67 8.10 -12.69 17.07
CA THR A 67 8.18 -11.39 17.73
C THR A 67 6.88 -10.63 17.56
N ILE A 68 6.39 -10.49 16.31
CA ILE A 68 5.15 -9.77 16.02
C ILE A 68 3.94 -10.47 16.66
N LYS A 69 3.88 -11.81 16.63
CA LYS A 69 2.81 -12.58 17.26
C LYS A 69 2.66 -12.31 18.76
N ASN A 70 3.78 -12.10 19.46
CA ASN A 70 3.76 -11.85 20.91
C ASN A 70 3.18 -10.49 21.29
N LEU A 71 2.93 -9.60 20.32
CA LEU A 71 2.32 -8.28 20.54
C LEU A 71 0.78 -8.35 20.59
N PHE A 72 0.19 -9.45 20.10
CA PHE A 72 -1.24 -9.70 20.16
C PHE A 72 -1.62 -10.45 21.43
N SER A 73 -2.90 -10.38 21.81
CA SER A 73 -3.47 -11.29 22.80
C SER A 73 -3.31 -12.75 22.37
N PRO A 74 -3.19 -13.72 23.29
CA PRO A 74 -2.93 -15.11 22.95
C PRO A 74 -3.93 -15.71 21.93
N ASP A 75 -5.22 -15.40 22.08
CA ASP A 75 -6.27 -15.89 21.19
C ASP A 75 -6.21 -15.30 19.77
N VAL A 76 -5.77 -14.03 19.63
CA VAL A 76 -5.59 -13.40 18.32
C VAL A 76 -4.25 -13.81 17.70
N ALA A 77 -3.21 -13.97 18.51
CA ALA A 77 -1.90 -14.46 18.08
C ALA A 77 -2.00 -15.84 17.40
N GLU A 78 -2.92 -16.71 17.85
CA GLU A 78 -3.19 -18.00 17.19
C GLU A 78 -3.72 -17.84 15.75
N LYS A 79 -4.44 -16.74 15.46
CA LYS A 79 -4.95 -16.43 14.13
C LYS A 79 -3.91 -15.83 13.20
N VAL A 80 -2.76 -15.37 13.72
CA VAL A 80 -1.64 -14.90 12.92
C VAL A 80 -0.84 -16.09 12.39
N VAL A 81 -0.98 -16.36 11.09
CA VAL A 81 -0.51 -17.60 10.44
C VAL A 81 0.74 -17.42 9.57
N GLY A 82 1.15 -16.19 9.26
CA GLY A 82 2.28 -15.96 8.37
C GLY A 82 2.64 -14.50 8.13
N MET A 83 3.57 -14.30 7.19
CA MET A 83 3.98 -12.99 6.67
C MET A 83 4.09 -13.09 5.14
N THR A 84 3.86 -11.99 4.44
CA THR A 84 4.09 -11.92 2.99
C THR A 84 5.58 -12.01 2.64
N PRO A 85 5.95 -12.49 1.43
CA PRO A 85 7.31 -12.33 0.92
C PRO A 85 7.63 -10.84 0.66
N MET A 86 8.92 -10.52 0.53
CA MET A 86 9.36 -9.18 0.12
C MET A 86 9.38 -9.08 -1.41
N ALA A 87 8.79 -8.02 -1.96
CA ALA A 87 8.95 -7.71 -3.38
C ALA A 87 10.42 -7.39 -3.68
N THR A 88 10.95 -7.92 -4.79
CA THR A 88 12.37 -7.75 -5.14
C THR A 88 12.68 -6.43 -5.83
N ARG A 89 11.66 -5.65 -6.23
CA ARG A 89 11.79 -4.34 -6.88
C ARG A 89 10.60 -3.44 -6.52
N PRO A 90 10.80 -2.12 -6.36
CA PRO A 90 9.69 -1.18 -6.25
C PRO A 90 8.91 -1.18 -7.57
N VAL A 91 7.68 -1.65 -7.50
CA VAL A 91 6.71 -1.66 -8.61
C VAL A 91 5.46 -0.94 -8.14
N LYS A 92 4.68 -0.41 -9.08
CA LYS A 92 3.34 0.11 -8.76
C LYS A 92 2.56 -0.98 -8.01
N TYR A 93 1.89 -0.64 -6.93
CA TYR A 93 1.12 -1.58 -6.12
C TYR A 93 1.94 -2.70 -5.45
N TYR A 94 3.13 -2.37 -4.94
CA TYR A 94 4.04 -3.40 -4.41
C TYR A 94 3.40 -4.26 -3.30
N ARG A 95 2.60 -3.67 -2.39
CA ARG A 95 1.95 -4.42 -1.30
C ARG A 95 0.95 -5.43 -1.84
N TYR A 96 0.15 -5.03 -2.83
CA TYR A 96 -0.72 -5.95 -3.55
C TYR A 96 0.05 -7.13 -4.14
N TYR A 97 1.19 -6.90 -4.79
CA TYR A 97 2.00 -7.98 -5.36
C TYR A 97 2.55 -8.96 -4.31
N GLU A 98 2.95 -8.46 -3.13
CA GLU A 98 3.41 -9.29 -2.03
C GLU A 98 2.29 -10.19 -1.51
N ILE A 99 1.09 -9.63 -1.38
CA ILE A 99 -0.11 -10.34 -0.96
C ILE A 99 -0.49 -11.41 -1.98
N THR A 100 -0.58 -11.07 -3.27
CA THR A 100 -0.94 -12.06 -4.30
C THR A 100 0.13 -13.15 -4.42
N SER A 101 1.42 -12.82 -4.27
CA SER A 101 2.50 -13.81 -4.25
C SER A 101 2.38 -14.77 -3.06
N TYR A 102 1.99 -14.26 -1.89
CA TYR A 102 1.69 -15.10 -0.73
C TYR A 102 0.51 -16.04 -1.02
N LEU A 103 -0.58 -15.53 -1.56
CA LEU A 103 -1.76 -16.33 -1.89
C LEU A 103 -1.43 -17.44 -2.90
N GLU A 104 -0.72 -17.12 -3.98
CA GLU A 104 -0.33 -18.07 -5.01
C GLU A 104 0.60 -19.16 -4.48
N SER A 105 1.68 -18.78 -3.79
CA SER A 105 2.67 -19.73 -3.27
C SER A 105 2.09 -20.70 -2.23
N ASN A 106 1.04 -20.28 -1.52
CA ASN A 106 0.34 -21.10 -0.53
C ASN A 106 -0.91 -21.82 -1.09
N LYS A 107 -1.19 -21.69 -2.40
CA LYS A 107 -2.38 -22.26 -3.07
C LYS A 107 -3.71 -21.76 -2.49
N LEU A 108 -3.76 -20.47 -2.15
CA LEU A 108 -4.89 -19.78 -1.53
C LEU A 108 -5.57 -18.78 -2.48
N SER A 109 -5.29 -18.82 -3.78
CA SER A 109 -5.83 -17.85 -4.75
C SER A 109 -7.35 -17.85 -4.91
N GLN A 110 -8.06 -18.82 -4.31
CA GLN A 110 -9.53 -18.89 -4.30
C GLN A 110 -10.13 -18.47 -2.95
N GLU A 111 -9.31 -18.15 -1.96
CA GLU A 111 -9.77 -17.70 -0.65
C GLU A 111 -10.10 -16.22 -0.70
N ASP A 112 -11.22 -15.84 -0.07
CA ASP A 112 -11.52 -14.43 0.16
C ASP A 112 -10.43 -13.78 1.00
N TRP A 113 -10.11 -12.53 0.69
CA TRP A 113 -9.16 -11.76 1.47
C TRP A 113 -9.49 -10.27 1.49
N VAL A 114 -8.95 -9.59 2.49
CA VAL A 114 -9.00 -8.13 2.63
C VAL A 114 -7.67 -7.63 3.19
N ALA A 115 -7.16 -6.53 2.65
CA ALA A 115 -6.01 -5.81 3.22
C ALA A 115 -6.46 -4.73 4.21
N ILE A 116 -5.62 -4.43 5.19
CA ILE A 116 -5.76 -3.28 6.08
C ILE A 116 -4.44 -2.52 6.02
N ASP A 117 -4.49 -1.29 5.50
CA ASP A 117 -3.30 -0.51 5.14
C ASP A 117 -3.66 0.98 5.17
N ASP A 118 -2.69 1.85 5.43
CA ASP A 118 -2.84 3.30 5.41
C ASP A 118 -2.43 3.92 4.05
N ILE A 119 -1.74 3.16 3.18
CA ILE A 119 -1.22 3.65 1.90
C ILE A 119 -1.97 3.01 0.72
N PRO A 120 -3.12 3.57 0.29
CA PRO A 120 -3.93 3.00 -0.79
C PRO A 120 -3.22 2.94 -2.15
N GLU A 121 -2.19 3.75 -2.38
CA GLU A 121 -1.37 3.76 -3.58
C GLU A 121 -0.62 2.43 -3.80
N HIS A 122 -0.50 1.60 -2.77
CA HIS A 122 0.07 0.26 -2.87
C HIS A 122 -0.90 -0.80 -3.43
N PHE A 123 -2.11 -0.40 -3.80
CA PHE A 123 -3.14 -1.32 -4.27
C PHE A 123 -3.79 -0.84 -5.57
N PRO A 124 -4.11 -1.74 -6.51
CA PRO A 124 -4.98 -1.42 -7.63
C PRO A 124 -6.33 -0.90 -7.15
N LYS A 125 -6.98 -0.10 -8.00
CA LYS A 125 -8.39 0.26 -7.80
C LYS A 125 -9.24 -1.01 -7.67
N ASP A 126 -10.26 -0.97 -6.82
CA ASP A 126 -11.22 -2.04 -6.54
C ASP A 126 -10.66 -3.25 -5.77
N THR A 127 -9.44 -3.13 -5.21
CA THR A 127 -8.90 -4.11 -4.25
C THR A 127 -9.74 -4.12 -2.96
N PRO A 128 -10.04 -5.29 -2.37
CA PRO A 128 -10.63 -5.37 -1.03
C PRO A 128 -9.67 -4.79 0.02
N LEU A 129 -9.89 -3.53 0.40
CA LEU A 129 -8.99 -2.76 1.23
C LEU A 129 -9.75 -1.94 2.28
N VAL A 130 -9.38 -2.11 3.54
CA VAL A 130 -9.75 -1.23 4.65
C VAL A 130 -8.65 -0.19 4.81
N ILE A 131 -8.94 1.03 4.38
CA ILE A 131 -8.00 2.16 4.47
C ILE A 131 -8.06 2.77 5.87
N THR A 132 -6.91 2.97 6.49
CA THR A 132 -6.75 3.72 7.75
C THR A 132 -6.14 5.10 7.52
N ASN A 133 -6.23 5.99 8.52
CA ASN A 133 -5.46 7.23 8.53
C ASN A 133 -4.24 7.00 9.43
N PRO A 134 -3.00 7.29 8.98
CA PRO A 134 -1.80 6.90 9.72
C PRO A 134 -1.68 7.54 11.11
N TYR A 135 -2.21 8.75 11.31
CA TYR A 135 -2.18 9.44 12.60
C TYR A 135 -3.28 8.99 13.56
N ILE A 136 -4.33 8.33 13.03
CA ILE A 136 -5.46 7.83 13.84
C ILE A 136 -5.33 6.32 14.09
N GLY A 137 -4.75 5.59 13.14
CA GLY A 137 -4.66 4.13 13.13
C GLY A 137 -6.01 3.44 12.87
N PHE A 138 -6.12 2.22 13.38
CA PHE A 138 -7.31 1.37 13.27
C PHE A 138 -8.44 1.89 14.17
N ASP A 139 -9.31 2.72 13.59
CA ASP A 139 -10.42 3.37 14.28
C ASP A 139 -11.75 2.60 14.19
N SER A 140 -12.83 3.22 14.67
CA SER A 140 -14.17 2.61 14.64
C SER A 140 -14.71 2.43 13.21
N LYS A 141 -14.32 3.30 12.26
CA LYS A 141 -14.73 3.20 10.86
C LYS A 141 -14.00 2.06 10.17
N ALA A 142 -12.69 1.92 10.39
CA ALA A 142 -11.92 0.78 9.94
C ALA A 142 -12.47 -0.54 10.52
N ALA A 143 -12.84 -0.54 11.81
CA ALA A 143 -13.47 -1.69 12.45
C ALA A 143 -14.81 -2.08 11.80
N GLU A 144 -15.67 -1.13 11.47
CA GLU A 144 -16.93 -1.38 10.77
C GLU A 144 -16.70 -1.92 9.35
N ASN A 145 -15.78 -1.31 8.60
CA ASN A 145 -15.42 -1.77 7.26
C ASN A 145 -14.90 -3.22 7.30
N LEU A 146 -13.99 -3.54 8.22
CA LEU A 146 -13.47 -4.89 8.37
C LEU A 146 -14.57 -5.90 8.73
N LYS A 147 -15.51 -5.53 9.61
CA LYS A 147 -16.68 -6.39 9.93
C LYS A 147 -17.50 -6.70 8.68
N ASN A 148 -17.74 -5.72 7.81
CA ASN A 148 -18.51 -5.92 6.58
C ASN A 148 -17.83 -6.93 5.64
N HIS A 149 -16.49 -6.96 5.61
CA HIS A 149 -15.76 -8.01 4.88
C HIS A 149 -15.86 -9.39 5.56
N LEU A 150 -15.88 -9.44 6.90
CA LEU A 150 -15.94 -10.70 7.66
C LEU A 150 -17.33 -11.35 7.66
N THR A 151 -18.39 -10.59 7.36
CA THR A 151 -19.74 -11.14 7.24
C THR A 151 -19.87 -11.94 5.93
N PRO A 152 -20.32 -13.21 5.97
CA PRO A 152 -20.50 -14.00 4.76
C PRO A 152 -21.53 -13.34 3.83
N HIS A 153 -21.12 -12.96 2.61
CA HIS A 153 -22.08 -12.56 1.59
C HIS A 153 -22.78 -13.80 1.03
N HIS A 154 -24.11 -13.87 1.16
CA HIS A 154 -24.93 -14.82 0.42
C HIS A 154 -24.84 -14.44 -1.08
N HIS A 155 -24.07 -15.20 -1.86
CA HIS A 155 -23.97 -14.98 -3.30
C HIS A 155 -25.23 -15.56 -3.99
N PRO A 156 -26.08 -14.77 -4.68
CA PRO A 156 -27.01 -15.32 -5.65
C PRO A 156 -26.22 -15.82 -6.87
N PRO A 157 -26.73 -16.80 -7.64
CA PRO A 157 -26.01 -17.31 -8.81
C PRO A 157 -25.83 -16.19 -9.85
N ALA A 158 -24.63 -16.15 -10.43
CA ALA A 158 -24.17 -15.13 -11.37
C ALA A 158 -25.17 -14.86 -12.50
N ALA A 159 -25.53 -13.59 -12.68
CA ALA A 159 -26.14 -13.09 -13.91
C ALA A 159 -25.04 -12.43 -14.74
N ASP A 160 -24.94 -12.91 -15.97
CA ASP A 160 -24.05 -12.52 -17.06
C ASP A 160 -24.43 -11.13 -17.59
N GLU A 161 -23.73 -10.06 -17.18
CA GLU A 161 -23.83 -8.77 -17.87
C GLU A 161 -22.46 -8.05 -17.91
N THR A 162 -21.93 -7.94 -19.13
CA THR A 162 -20.80 -7.08 -19.50
C THR A 162 -21.32 -5.66 -19.78
N PRO A 163 -20.75 -4.59 -19.19
CA PRO A 163 -21.00 -3.23 -19.68
C PRO A 163 -19.86 -2.74 -20.57
N SER A 164 -20.21 -2.37 -21.79
CA SER A 164 -19.37 -1.67 -22.76
C SER A 164 -19.04 -0.24 -22.32
N PHE A 165 -17.78 0.15 -22.48
CA PHE A 165 -17.25 1.50 -22.23
C PHE A 165 -17.45 2.44 -23.41
N ASN A 166 -17.78 3.70 -23.12
CA ASN A 166 -17.45 4.84 -23.96
C ASN A 166 -17.25 6.09 -23.10
N LEU A 167 -15.98 6.49 -22.90
CA LEU A 167 -15.64 7.87 -22.58
C LEU A 167 -14.22 8.15 -23.08
N ALA A 168 -14.10 8.92 -24.16
CA ALA A 168 -12.83 9.42 -24.65
C ALA A 168 -12.30 10.50 -23.68
N MET A 169 -11.19 10.21 -23.00
CA MET A 169 -10.41 11.15 -22.19
C MET A 169 -8.94 10.88 -22.49
N THR A 170 -8.22 11.89 -22.97
CA THR A 170 -6.87 11.78 -23.55
C THR A 170 -5.82 11.31 -22.54
N GLU A 171 -4.93 10.42 -22.98
CA GLU A 171 -4.08 9.55 -22.13
C GLU A 171 -2.75 10.16 -21.66
N ASP A 172 -2.47 11.43 -21.95
CA ASP A 172 -1.08 11.91 -21.96
C ASP A 172 -0.59 12.52 -20.64
N LEU A 173 -0.97 11.97 -19.49
CA LEU A 173 -0.30 12.38 -18.23
C LEU A 173 1.17 11.96 -18.25
N VAL A 174 2.05 12.93 -18.03
CA VAL A 174 3.50 12.75 -18.03
C VAL A 174 4.06 13.02 -16.65
N MET A 175 4.72 12.01 -16.09
CA MET A 175 5.46 12.15 -14.86
C MET A 175 6.92 12.47 -15.19
N VAL A 176 7.44 13.57 -14.63
CA VAL A 176 8.84 13.99 -14.72
C VAL A 176 9.48 13.72 -13.37
N ILE A 177 10.59 12.99 -13.40
CA ILE A 177 11.39 12.71 -12.20
C ILE A 177 12.76 13.35 -12.41
N THR A 178 13.17 14.23 -11.49
CA THR A 178 14.48 14.89 -11.54
C THR A 178 15.58 14.01 -10.95
N ALA A 179 16.83 14.39 -11.19
CA ALA A 179 18.00 13.71 -10.60
C ALA A 179 17.98 13.73 -9.06
N GLU A 180 17.40 14.78 -8.47
CA GLU A 180 17.22 14.98 -7.04
C GLU A 180 15.99 14.24 -6.49
N GLY A 181 15.28 13.47 -7.32
CA GLY A 181 14.13 12.66 -6.94
C GLY A 181 12.82 13.43 -6.81
N GLN A 182 12.75 14.68 -7.30
CA GLN A 182 11.51 15.44 -7.31
C GLN A 182 10.57 14.93 -8.40
N ILE A 183 9.28 14.83 -8.09
CA ILE A 183 8.26 14.30 -9.00
C ILE A 183 7.31 15.41 -9.40
N PHE A 184 7.16 15.61 -10.71
CA PHE A 184 6.21 16.53 -11.29
C PHE A 184 5.24 15.79 -12.20
N VAL A 185 3.94 16.10 -12.09
CA VAL A 185 2.92 15.58 -13.01
C VAL A 185 2.53 16.69 -13.98
N ARG A 186 2.52 16.37 -15.28
CA ARG A 186 2.17 17.28 -16.37
C ARG A 186 1.06 16.70 -17.24
N PRO A 187 0.21 17.56 -17.82
CA PRO A 187 -0.98 17.14 -18.54
C PRO A 187 -0.68 16.53 -19.92
N ASP A 188 0.48 16.84 -20.50
CA ASP A 188 0.92 16.32 -21.79
C ASP A 188 2.45 16.38 -21.96
N LYS A 189 2.95 15.61 -22.95
CA LYS A 189 4.38 15.50 -23.27
C LYS A 189 5.01 16.84 -23.67
N LYS A 190 4.27 17.68 -24.39
CA LYS A 190 4.76 18.98 -24.88
C LYS A 190 4.99 19.97 -23.73
N THR A 191 4.15 19.90 -22.70
CA THR A 191 4.30 20.68 -21.47
C THR A 191 5.47 20.18 -20.64
N ALA A 192 5.75 18.87 -20.64
CA ALA A 192 6.93 18.30 -20.00
C ALA A 192 8.23 18.73 -20.71
N GLU A 193 8.25 18.80 -22.05
CA GLU A 193 9.38 19.29 -22.85
C GLU A 193 9.68 20.78 -22.60
N ARG A 194 8.68 21.64 -22.34
CA ARG A 194 8.92 23.07 -22.04
C ARG A 194 9.58 23.33 -20.68
N VAL A 195 9.34 22.47 -19.68
CA VAL A 195 10.02 22.57 -18.37
C VAL A 195 11.54 22.36 -18.53
N VAL A 196 11.93 21.59 -19.55
CA VAL A 196 13.32 21.37 -19.94
C VAL A 196 13.92 22.61 -20.63
N GLU A 197 13.14 23.28 -21.49
CA GLU A 197 13.57 24.47 -22.23
C GLU A 197 13.64 25.75 -21.36
N ASP A 198 12.73 25.91 -20.38
CA ASP A 198 12.63 27.10 -19.53
C ASP A 198 13.70 27.16 -18.40
N GLY A 199 14.63 26.19 -18.35
CA GLY A 199 15.86 26.26 -17.55
C GLY A 199 15.70 25.90 -16.06
N GLU A 200 14.60 25.26 -15.65
CA GLU A 200 14.41 24.80 -14.26
C GLU A 200 15.06 23.45 -13.94
N VAL A 201 15.67 22.78 -14.93
CA VAL A 201 16.30 21.47 -14.72
C VAL A 201 17.81 21.56 -14.91
N ILE A 202 18.54 21.30 -13.82
CA ILE A 202 19.96 21.62 -13.69
C ILE A 202 20.84 20.36 -13.91
N GLU A 203 20.29 19.15 -14.02
CA GLU A 203 21.08 17.91 -14.12
C GLU A 203 20.68 16.92 -15.22
N ASN A 204 21.68 16.14 -15.65
CA ASN A 204 21.84 15.51 -16.97
C ASN A 204 20.92 14.32 -17.31
N GLU A 205 19.95 13.96 -16.46
CA GLU A 205 19.04 12.85 -16.75
C GLU A 205 17.61 13.14 -16.27
N MET A 206 16.64 13.10 -17.19
CA MET A 206 15.21 13.13 -16.88
C MET A 206 14.50 11.93 -17.49
N ILE A 207 13.58 11.36 -16.70
CA ILE A 207 12.75 10.22 -17.10
C ILE A 207 11.31 10.69 -17.22
N PHE A 208 10.69 10.37 -18.36
CA PHE A 208 9.28 10.63 -18.64
C PHE A 208 8.56 9.31 -18.73
N THR A 209 7.37 9.25 -18.12
CA THR A 209 6.49 8.09 -18.27
C THR A 209 5.12 8.56 -18.75
N LEU A 210 4.65 7.99 -19.86
CA LEU A 210 3.27 8.15 -20.31
C LEU A 210 2.36 7.18 -19.54
N LYS A 211 1.08 7.51 -19.39
CA LYS A 211 0.07 6.62 -18.79
C LYS A 211 -0.03 5.25 -19.49
N SER A 212 0.36 5.17 -20.76
CA SER A 212 0.48 3.91 -21.52
C SER A 212 1.64 3.01 -21.08
N GLY A 213 2.43 3.42 -20.09
CA GLY A 213 3.58 2.66 -19.57
C GLY A 213 4.83 2.77 -20.44
N LYS A 214 4.81 3.61 -21.48
CA LYS A 214 6.01 3.93 -22.26
C LYS A 214 6.89 4.87 -21.46
N ILE A 215 8.15 4.47 -21.29
CA ILE A 215 9.19 5.21 -20.60
C ILE A 215 10.10 5.80 -21.67
N TYR A 216 10.39 7.09 -21.53
CA TYR A 216 11.34 7.81 -22.37
C TYR A 216 12.42 8.40 -21.47
N LYS A 217 13.67 8.31 -21.90
CA LYS A 217 14.80 8.91 -21.20
C LYS A 217 15.36 10.06 -22.05
N LEU A 218 15.42 11.25 -21.48
CA LEU A 218 16.09 12.38 -22.09
C LEU A 218 17.55 12.39 -21.65
N PHE A 219 18.43 12.51 -22.64
CA PHE A 219 19.85 12.74 -22.45
C PHE A 219 20.20 14.12 -23.01
N PHE A 220 20.96 14.89 -22.25
CA PHE A 220 21.60 16.11 -22.73
C PHE A 220 23.02 15.78 -23.17
N ASN A 221 23.32 15.97 -24.45
CA ASN A 221 24.65 15.81 -25.01
C ASN A 221 25.03 17.10 -25.73
N ASP A 222 26.04 17.82 -25.24
CA ASP A 222 26.62 19.00 -25.91
C ASP A 222 25.59 20.02 -26.47
N ASN A 223 24.55 20.34 -25.67
CA ASN A 223 23.40 21.22 -25.98
C ASN A 223 22.31 20.66 -26.91
N ASP A 224 22.42 19.41 -27.36
CA ASP A 224 21.36 18.75 -28.13
C ASP A 224 20.53 17.79 -27.24
N LEU A 225 19.21 17.87 -27.42
CA LEU A 225 18.24 17.05 -26.70
C LEU A 225 17.99 15.74 -27.47
N GLU A 226 18.39 14.60 -26.92
CA GLU A 226 18.07 13.28 -27.47
C GLU A 226 17.01 12.55 -26.64
N ILE A 227 15.95 12.05 -27.31
CA ILE A 227 14.93 11.17 -26.73
C ILE A 227 15.25 9.72 -27.09
N LYS A 228 15.41 8.85 -26.09
CA LYS A 228 15.52 7.39 -26.26
C LYS A 228 14.39 6.64 -25.57
#